data_AF-A0A524FLB3-F1
#
_entry.id   AF-A0A524FLB3-F1
#
_cell.length_a   1.000
_cell.length_b   1.000
_cell.length_c   1.000
_cell.angle_alpha   90.00
_cell.angle_beta   90.00
_cell.angle_gamma   90.00
#
_symmetry.space_group_name_H-M   'P 1'
#
loop_
_entity.id
_entity.type
_entity.pdbx_description
1 polymer ?
#
loop_
_entity_poly.entity_id
_entity_poly.type
_entity_poly.pdbx_seq_one_letter_code
_entity_poly.pdbx_strand_id
1 'polypeptide(L)'
;MTDVSEKEFLNKLLNVVHKLAGIANTQGARFNTKWEEYLKPLNAKPHKIRQIKLDKVKFIEDINYRISMLEEVEKAFVDGYYSIKSLLDTLYHSYFNDSKLLLTDFSKEDQLMLKYYIAREILGNLVQYNQMDHETVPLKYNILARNYLLIKLKGQTDSEILETMKKLQIKDITISKVNELMEEIEADGIVSKSNQEQNFFYTLKKELKLSAQGKENYNRKLRSLIEWPTQFWRSFYNIRELNVSIDEEIPQRDFLHQVLSRTATQGFTAADYVFKNLIKYYKELQETSS
;
A
#
# COMPACT_ATOMS: atom_id res chain seq x y z
N MET A 1 32.89 -5.33 0.29
CA MET A 1 32.14 -4.14 -0.17
C MET A 1 32.94 -2.95 0.29
N THR A 2 33.21 -1.98 -0.58
CA THR A 2 33.93 -0.76 -0.19
C THR A 2 32.98 0.12 0.62
N ASP A 3 33.42 0.54 1.80
CA ASP A 3 32.62 1.43 2.65
C ASP A 3 32.45 2.80 1.97
N VAL A 4 31.29 3.42 2.16
CA VAL A 4 31.00 4.74 1.59
C VAL A 4 31.44 5.83 2.55
N SER A 5 32.15 6.82 2.00
CA SER A 5 32.49 8.05 2.72
C SER A 5 31.24 8.89 3.04
N GLU A 6 31.36 9.85 3.95
CA GLU A 6 30.26 10.75 4.32
C GLU A 6 29.68 11.48 3.09
N LYS A 7 30.56 11.99 2.22
CA LYS A 7 30.18 12.69 0.99
C LYS A 7 29.44 11.77 0.03
N GLU A 8 29.86 10.52 -0.11
CA GLU A 8 29.18 9.55 -0.96
C GLU A 8 27.81 9.15 -0.39
N PHE A 9 27.74 8.94 0.92
CA PHE A 9 26.48 8.68 1.60
C PHE A 9 25.50 9.85 1.41
N LEU A 10 25.95 11.08 1.62
CA LEU A 10 25.12 12.27 1.47
C LEU A 10 24.60 12.43 0.03
N ASN A 11 25.43 12.15 -0.99
CA ASN A 11 25.00 12.14 -2.38
C ASN A 11 23.99 11.03 -2.69
N LYS A 12 24.16 9.83 -2.12
CA LYS A 12 23.17 8.75 -2.24
C LYS A 12 21.84 9.14 -1.60
N LEU A 13 21.88 9.76 -0.41
CA LEU A 13 20.69 10.27 0.26
C LEU A 13 19.97 11.33 -0.58
N LEU A 14 20.72 12.29 -1.13
CA LEU A 14 20.17 13.29 -2.05
C LEU A 14 19.47 12.64 -3.26
N ASN A 15 20.10 11.64 -3.88
CA ASN A 15 19.52 10.94 -5.03
C ASN A 15 18.21 10.23 -4.67
N VAL A 16 18.15 9.61 -3.49
CA VAL A 16 16.92 8.96 -3.00
C VAL A 16 15.85 10.00 -2.71
N VAL A 17 16.15 11.09 -2.00
CA VAL A 17 15.20 12.18 -1.75
C VAL A 17 14.70 12.80 -3.06
N HIS A 18 15.57 12.98 -4.05
CA HIS A 18 15.20 13.49 -5.37
C HIS A 18 14.25 12.53 -6.12
N LYS A 19 14.55 11.23 -6.11
CA LYS A 19 13.66 10.19 -6.66
C LYS A 19 12.28 10.25 -5.99
N LEU A 20 12.24 10.27 -4.66
CA LEU A 20 11.00 10.30 -3.91
C LEU A 20 10.20 11.57 -4.18
N ALA A 21 10.85 12.74 -4.21
CA ALA A 21 10.20 13.99 -4.61
C ALA A 21 9.57 13.89 -6.01
N GLY A 22 10.29 13.31 -6.98
CA GLY A 22 9.77 13.06 -8.32
C GLY A 22 8.54 12.15 -8.32
N ILE A 23 8.55 11.06 -7.55
CA ILE A 23 7.42 10.14 -7.43
C ILE A 23 6.22 10.84 -6.76
N ALA A 24 6.42 11.49 -5.61
CA ALA A 24 5.35 12.21 -4.90
C ALA A 24 4.66 13.23 -5.81
N ASN A 25 5.46 14.03 -6.52
CA ASN A 25 4.94 15.08 -7.39
C ASN A 25 4.17 14.51 -8.58
N THR A 26 4.73 13.51 -9.27
CA THR A 26 4.13 12.94 -10.49
C THR A 26 2.97 12.01 -10.20
N GLN A 27 3.12 11.08 -9.27
CA GLN A 27 2.07 10.12 -8.92
C GLN A 27 0.95 10.78 -8.09
N GLY A 28 1.28 11.75 -7.24
CA GLY A 28 0.27 12.54 -6.54
C GLY A 28 -0.58 13.36 -7.50
N ALA A 29 0.03 14.00 -8.50
CA ALA A 29 -0.71 14.71 -9.55
C ALA A 29 -1.61 13.76 -10.36
N ARG A 30 -1.08 12.61 -10.80
CA ARG A 30 -1.86 11.60 -11.55
C ARG A 30 -3.06 11.09 -10.76
N PHE A 31 -2.87 10.76 -9.49
CA PHE A 31 -3.95 10.33 -8.60
C PHE A 31 -5.03 11.40 -8.49
N ASN A 32 -4.64 12.64 -8.19
CA ASN A 32 -5.58 13.76 -8.07
C ASN A 32 -6.35 14.01 -9.36
N THR A 33 -5.70 14.02 -10.53
CA THR A 33 -6.39 14.20 -11.81
C THR A 33 -7.44 13.12 -12.03
N LYS A 34 -7.08 11.84 -11.83
CA LYS A 34 -8.03 10.74 -12.03
C LYS A 34 -9.14 10.72 -10.98
N TRP A 35 -8.84 11.17 -9.77
CA TRP A 35 -9.84 11.36 -8.73
C TRP A 35 -10.87 12.42 -9.13
N GLU A 36 -10.39 13.59 -9.54
CA GLU A 36 -11.22 14.72 -9.95
C GLU A 36 -12.11 14.36 -11.15
N GLU A 37 -11.60 13.56 -12.08
CA GLU A 37 -12.35 13.08 -13.26
C GLU A 37 -13.50 12.12 -12.92
N TYR A 38 -13.40 11.32 -11.85
CA TYR A 38 -14.36 10.22 -11.61
C TYR A 38 -14.92 10.12 -10.20
N LEU A 39 -14.09 10.20 -9.15
CA LEU A 39 -14.51 9.96 -7.77
C LEU A 39 -14.89 11.22 -6.98
N LYS A 40 -14.58 12.42 -7.50
CA LYS A 40 -14.95 13.70 -6.87
C LYS A 40 -16.42 13.81 -6.45
N PRO A 41 -17.42 13.34 -7.23
CA PRO A 41 -18.82 13.43 -6.82
C PRO A 41 -19.14 12.61 -5.56
N LEU A 42 -18.33 11.61 -5.23
CA LEU A 42 -18.50 10.75 -4.06
C LEU A 42 -17.70 11.26 -2.87
N ASN A 43 -16.51 11.81 -3.12
CA ASN A 43 -15.68 12.39 -2.10
C ASN A 43 -14.88 13.57 -2.68
N ALA A 44 -15.25 14.77 -2.27
CA ALA A 44 -14.67 16.02 -2.76
C ALA A 44 -13.28 16.33 -2.17
N LYS A 45 -12.87 15.66 -1.10
CA LYS A 45 -11.65 15.96 -0.34
C LYS A 45 -10.90 14.66 0.00
N PRO A 46 -10.39 13.91 -0.99
CA PRO A 46 -9.49 12.80 -0.71
C PRO A 46 -8.23 13.28 0.00
N HIS A 47 -7.56 12.38 0.72
CA HIS A 47 -6.21 12.64 1.18
C HIS A 47 -5.27 12.79 -0.03
N LYS A 48 -4.47 13.85 -0.04
CA LYS A 48 -3.56 14.19 -1.15
C LYS A 48 -2.12 14.04 -0.71
N ILE A 49 -1.28 13.58 -1.64
CA ILE A 49 0.17 13.57 -1.44
C ILE A 49 0.69 14.99 -1.61
N ARG A 50 1.40 15.49 -0.59
CA ARG A 50 2.08 16.77 -0.66
C ARG A 50 3.11 16.80 -1.79
N GLN A 51 3.32 17.98 -2.35
CA GLN A 51 4.41 18.20 -3.30
C GLN A 51 5.71 18.44 -2.52
N ILE A 52 6.80 17.84 -3.00
CA ILE A 52 8.12 17.96 -2.40
C ILE A 52 8.98 18.82 -3.33
N LYS A 53 9.41 19.99 -2.86
CA LYS A 53 10.28 20.92 -3.60
C LYS A 53 11.71 20.80 -3.06
N LEU A 54 12.55 20.08 -3.80
CA LEU A 54 13.95 19.84 -3.43
C LEU A 54 14.88 20.85 -4.10
N ASP A 55 15.66 21.56 -3.29
CA ASP A 55 16.86 22.29 -3.68
C ASP A 55 18.07 21.40 -3.39
N LYS A 56 18.73 20.94 -4.46
CA LYS A 56 19.85 19.98 -4.33
C LYS A 56 21.07 20.61 -3.66
N VAL A 57 21.31 21.90 -3.88
CA VAL A 57 22.48 22.60 -3.36
C VAL A 57 22.31 22.77 -1.85
N LYS A 58 21.17 23.32 -1.42
CA LYS A 58 20.86 23.49 0.00
C LYS A 58 20.82 22.17 0.76
N PHE A 59 20.38 21.08 0.14
CA PHE A 59 20.37 19.76 0.79
C PHE A 59 21.78 19.29 1.19
N ILE A 60 22.78 19.60 0.35
CA ILE A 60 24.17 19.26 0.62
C ILE A 60 24.76 20.23 1.65
N GLU A 61 24.55 21.53 1.46
CA GLU A 61 25.27 22.58 2.19
C GLU A 61 24.65 22.94 3.55
N ASP A 62 23.34 22.76 3.74
CA ASP A 62 22.61 23.18 4.92
C ASP A 62 21.93 22.00 5.63
N ILE A 63 22.43 21.66 6.82
CA ILE A 63 21.90 20.56 7.63
C ILE A 63 20.46 20.82 8.08
N ASN A 64 20.06 22.08 8.33
CA ASN A 64 18.67 22.41 8.69
C ASN A 64 17.73 22.14 7.52
N TYR A 65 18.13 22.58 6.32
CA TYR A 65 17.37 22.30 5.11
C TYR A 65 17.28 20.79 4.85
N ARG A 66 18.38 20.06 5.05
CA ARG A 66 18.41 18.59 4.94
C ARG A 66 17.41 17.92 5.88
N ILE A 67 17.42 18.28 7.17
CA ILE A 67 16.47 17.77 8.17
C ILE A 67 15.04 18.05 7.75
N SER A 68 14.73 19.30 7.38
CA SER A 68 13.40 19.71 6.91
C SER A 68 12.95 18.91 5.68
N MET A 69 13.86 18.65 4.74
CA MET A 69 13.54 17.85 3.56
C MET A 69 13.26 16.39 3.88
N LEU A 70 14.00 15.80 4.83
CA LEU A 70 13.72 14.43 5.30
C LEU A 70 12.37 14.36 6.02
N GLU A 71 12.02 15.37 6.82
CA GLU A 71 10.70 15.49 7.44
C GLU A 71 9.58 15.61 6.40
N GLU A 72 9.77 16.37 5.32
CA GLU A 72 8.76 16.44 4.26
C GLU A 72 8.59 15.12 3.51
N VAL A 73 9.66 14.35 3.31
CA VAL A 73 9.55 13.01 2.72
C VAL A 73 8.82 12.04 3.67
N GLU A 74 9.13 12.05 4.97
CA GLU A 74 8.44 11.24 5.97
C GLU A 74 6.94 11.54 5.99
N LYS A 75 6.55 12.82 6.03
CA LYS A 75 5.14 13.20 6.00
C LYS A 75 4.46 12.79 4.68
N ALA A 76 5.20 12.80 3.57
CA ALA A 76 4.68 12.31 2.28
C ALA A 76 4.47 10.79 2.26
N PHE A 77 5.27 10.00 3.01
CA PHE A 77 4.99 8.57 3.21
C PHE A 77 3.64 8.38 3.89
N VAL A 78 3.38 9.15 4.95
CA VAL A 78 2.09 9.14 5.64
C VAL A 78 0.96 9.53 4.69
N ASP A 79 1.16 10.57 3.88
CA ASP A 79 0.15 10.97 2.88
C ASP A 79 -0.14 9.85 1.88
N GLY A 80 0.89 9.17 1.39
CA GLY A 80 0.76 8.05 0.47
C GLY A 80 -0.11 6.91 1.02
N TYR A 81 0.08 6.55 2.29
CA TYR A 81 -0.76 5.58 2.99
C TYR A 81 -2.23 6.04 3.07
N TYR A 82 -2.47 7.28 3.51
CA TYR A 82 -3.83 7.80 3.67
C TYR A 82 -4.54 8.08 2.33
N SER A 83 -3.81 8.33 1.23
CA SER A 83 -4.39 8.40 -0.11
C SER A 83 -4.91 7.04 -0.58
N ILE A 84 -4.20 5.95 -0.30
CA ILE A 84 -4.70 4.58 -0.56
C ILE A 84 -5.93 4.29 0.31
N LYS A 85 -5.88 4.66 1.59
CA LYS A 85 -7.03 4.51 2.50
C LYS A 85 -8.25 5.28 2.00
N SER A 86 -8.07 6.54 1.59
CA SER A 86 -9.15 7.38 1.03
C SER A 86 -9.79 6.73 -0.21
N LEU A 87 -8.98 6.11 -1.08
CA LEU A 87 -9.47 5.39 -2.25
C LEU A 87 -10.32 4.18 -1.85
N LEU A 88 -9.79 3.31 -0.99
CA LEU A 88 -10.52 2.12 -0.53
C LEU A 88 -11.81 2.51 0.20
N ASP A 89 -11.74 3.51 1.07
CA ASP A 89 -12.89 4.01 1.82
C ASP A 89 -13.98 4.55 0.87
N THR A 90 -13.59 5.39 -0.08
CA THR A 90 -14.52 5.93 -1.09
C THR A 90 -15.12 4.82 -1.93
N LEU A 91 -14.35 3.78 -2.27
CA LEU A 91 -14.85 2.65 -3.05
C LEU A 91 -15.87 1.81 -2.26
N TYR A 92 -15.52 1.37 -1.05
CA TYR A 92 -16.35 0.43 -0.29
C TYR A 92 -17.48 1.07 0.50
N HIS A 93 -17.36 2.34 0.91
CA HIS A 93 -18.40 3.02 1.69
C HIS A 93 -19.25 3.98 0.86
N SER A 94 -18.79 4.44 -0.30
CA SER A 94 -19.55 5.37 -1.16
C SER A 94 -19.88 4.79 -2.54
N TYR A 95 -18.88 4.34 -3.30
CA TYR A 95 -19.08 3.89 -4.68
C TYR A 95 -19.92 2.60 -4.77
N PHE A 96 -19.57 1.60 -3.94
CA PHE A 96 -20.23 0.29 -3.90
C PHE A 96 -21.56 0.25 -3.14
N ASN A 97 -21.95 1.37 -2.53
CA ASN A 97 -23.22 1.56 -1.85
C ASN A 97 -24.24 2.22 -2.81
N ASP A 98 -24.50 1.55 -3.93
CA ASP A 98 -25.48 1.94 -4.96
C ASP A 98 -25.29 3.36 -5.52
N SER A 99 -24.04 3.79 -5.67
CA SER A 99 -23.75 5.08 -6.29
C SER A 99 -24.27 5.13 -7.72
N LYS A 100 -24.76 6.30 -8.15
CA LYS A 100 -25.22 6.51 -9.54
C LYS A 100 -24.13 6.17 -10.56
N LEU A 101 -22.85 6.41 -10.23
CA LEU A 101 -21.73 6.07 -11.09
C LEU A 101 -21.66 4.55 -11.34
N LEU A 102 -21.71 3.75 -10.27
CA LEU A 102 -21.70 2.29 -10.35
C LEU A 102 -22.90 1.75 -11.12
N LEU A 103 -24.10 2.20 -10.77
CA LEU A 103 -25.36 1.71 -11.36
C LEU A 103 -25.47 2.03 -12.86
N THR A 104 -24.86 3.14 -13.30
CA THR A 104 -24.85 3.54 -14.71
C THR A 104 -23.81 2.77 -15.51
N ASP A 105 -22.64 2.52 -14.92
CA ASP A 105 -21.50 1.98 -15.64
C ASP A 105 -21.43 0.43 -15.63
N PHE A 106 -22.14 -0.26 -14.73
CA PHE A 106 -21.96 -1.70 -14.53
C PHE A 106 -23.29 -2.45 -14.35
N SER A 107 -23.36 -3.66 -14.93
CA SER A 107 -24.46 -4.61 -14.72
C SER A 107 -24.47 -5.11 -13.26
N LYS A 108 -25.61 -5.59 -12.74
CA LYS A 108 -25.69 -6.12 -11.36
C LYS A 108 -24.63 -7.20 -11.07
N GLU A 109 -24.39 -8.06 -12.05
CA GLU A 109 -23.36 -9.10 -11.95
C GLU A 109 -21.95 -8.49 -11.86
N ASP A 110 -21.63 -7.53 -12.73
CA ASP A 110 -20.34 -6.85 -12.71
C ASP A 110 -20.16 -6.03 -11.43
N GLN A 111 -21.20 -5.41 -10.91
CA GLN A 111 -21.15 -4.65 -9.65
C GLN A 111 -20.69 -5.53 -8.49
N LEU A 112 -21.23 -6.76 -8.39
CA LEU A 112 -20.79 -7.74 -7.39
C LEU A 112 -19.35 -8.20 -7.65
N MET A 113 -19.03 -8.59 -8.88
CA MET A 113 -17.68 -9.05 -9.23
C MET A 113 -16.61 -7.97 -8.97
N LEU A 114 -16.95 -6.70 -9.21
CA LEU A 114 -16.03 -5.58 -9.07
C LEU A 114 -15.57 -5.38 -7.62
N LYS A 115 -16.44 -5.63 -6.63
CA LYS A 115 -16.07 -5.57 -5.19
C LYS A 115 -14.95 -6.57 -4.85
N TYR A 116 -15.07 -7.80 -5.34
CA TYR A 116 -14.06 -8.84 -5.12
C TYR A 116 -12.80 -8.61 -5.97
N TYR A 117 -12.99 -8.20 -7.23
CA TYR A 117 -11.89 -7.92 -8.14
C TYR A 117 -10.98 -6.81 -7.61
N ILE A 118 -11.55 -5.67 -7.20
CA ILE A 118 -10.79 -4.54 -6.66
C ILE A 118 -10.05 -4.91 -5.37
N ALA A 119 -10.69 -5.63 -4.45
CA ALA A 119 -10.02 -6.11 -3.23
C ALA A 119 -8.81 -6.98 -3.60
N ARG A 120 -8.95 -7.90 -4.56
CA ARG A 120 -7.84 -8.73 -5.02
C ARG A 120 -6.71 -7.89 -5.63
N GLU A 121 -7.03 -6.94 -6.51
CA GLU A 121 -6.03 -6.12 -7.20
C GLU A 121 -5.23 -5.22 -6.23
N ILE A 122 -5.86 -4.71 -5.17
CA ILE A 122 -5.20 -3.84 -4.20
C ILE A 122 -4.62 -4.66 -3.04
N LEU A 123 -5.47 -5.33 -2.26
CA LEU A 123 -5.11 -6.01 -1.01
C LEU A 123 -4.36 -7.34 -1.24
N GLY A 124 -4.60 -7.99 -2.38
CA GLY A 124 -3.82 -9.16 -2.81
C GLY A 124 -2.36 -8.79 -3.08
N ASN A 125 -2.12 -7.60 -3.63
CA ASN A 125 -0.79 -7.10 -3.98
C ASN A 125 -0.09 -6.32 -2.85
N LEU A 126 -0.85 -5.74 -1.93
CA LEU A 126 -0.33 -4.88 -0.86
C LEU A 126 -0.50 -5.52 0.53
N VAL A 127 0.22 -6.62 0.76
CA VAL A 127 0.20 -7.37 2.05
C VAL A 127 0.48 -6.45 3.24
N GLN A 128 1.52 -5.64 3.14
CA GLN A 128 1.95 -4.75 4.23
C GLN A 128 0.92 -3.66 4.53
N TYR A 129 0.25 -3.12 3.50
CA TYR A 129 -0.87 -2.21 3.70
C TYR A 129 -1.99 -2.91 4.49
N ASN A 130 -2.36 -4.12 4.09
CA ASN A 130 -3.43 -4.88 4.73
C ASN A 130 -3.09 -5.25 6.19
N GLN A 131 -1.81 -5.47 6.51
CA GLN A 131 -1.34 -5.63 7.89
C GLN A 131 -1.51 -4.38 8.76
N MET A 132 -1.53 -3.19 8.13
CA MET A 132 -1.69 -1.91 8.81
C MET A 132 -3.14 -1.43 8.86
N ASP A 133 -3.98 -1.82 7.90
CA ASP A 133 -5.36 -1.34 7.73
C ASP A 133 -6.27 -2.45 7.22
N HIS A 134 -7.03 -3.05 8.13
CA HIS A 134 -7.98 -4.14 7.83
C HIS A 134 -9.45 -3.72 7.99
N GLU A 135 -9.72 -2.50 8.44
CA GLU A 135 -11.07 -2.01 8.73
C GLU A 135 -11.73 -1.32 7.53
N THR A 136 -10.94 -0.71 6.64
CA THR A 136 -11.46 0.07 5.50
C THR A 136 -12.20 -0.80 4.48
N VAL A 137 -11.84 -2.08 4.37
CA VAL A 137 -12.47 -3.02 3.43
C VAL A 137 -13.14 -4.14 4.22
N PRO A 138 -14.43 -4.44 3.98
CA PRO A 138 -15.13 -5.51 4.68
C PRO A 138 -14.37 -6.84 4.65
N LEU A 139 -14.36 -7.54 5.79
CA LEU A 139 -13.46 -8.66 6.03
C LEU A 139 -13.62 -9.82 5.04
N LYS A 140 -14.82 -10.05 4.49
CA LYS A 140 -15.03 -11.08 3.45
C LYS A 140 -14.22 -10.82 2.18
N TYR A 141 -14.10 -9.56 1.76
CA TYR A 141 -13.30 -9.20 0.59
C TYR A 141 -11.80 -9.34 0.87
N ASN A 142 -11.38 -9.05 2.11
CA ASN A 142 -10.03 -9.33 2.59
C ASN A 142 -9.70 -10.82 2.56
N ILE A 143 -10.60 -11.67 3.08
CA ILE A 143 -10.46 -13.14 3.04
C ILE A 143 -10.24 -13.60 1.61
N LEU A 144 -11.13 -13.22 0.68
CA LEU A 144 -10.98 -13.66 -0.69
C LEU A 144 -9.71 -13.10 -1.34
N ALA A 145 -9.40 -11.81 -1.20
CA ALA A 145 -8.22 -11.19 -1.81
C ALA A 145 -6.91 -11.90 -1.42
N ARG A 146 -6.81 -12.38 -0.18
CA ARG A 146 -5.60 -13.05 0.34
C ARG A 146 -5.52 -14.53 -0.02
N ASN A 147 -6.67 -15.19 -0.13
CA ASN A 147 -6.76 -16.65 -0.30
C ASN A 147 -7.11 -17.05 -1.75
N TYR A 148 -7.50 -16.10 -2.61
CA TYR A 148 -8.01 -16.34 -3.96
C TYR A 148 -7.13 -17.29 -4.79
N LEU A 149 -5.82 -17.06 -4.81
CA LEU A 149 -4.91 -17.87 -5.63
C LEU A 149 -4.83 -19.32 -5.14
N LEU A 150 -4.79 -19.54 -3.82
CA LEU A 150 -4.73 -20.87 -3.24
C LEU A 150 -6.07 -21.60 -3.39
N ILE A 151 -7.19 -20.91 -3.12
CA ILE A 151 -8.55 -21.43 -3.38
C ILE A 151 -8.71 -21.84 -4.85
N LYS A 152 -8.20 -21.01 -5.78
CA LYS A 152 -8.25 -21.29 -7.22
C LYS A 152 -7.43 -22.51 -7.62
N LEU A 153 -6.21 -22.66 -7.09
CA LEU A 153 -5.27 -23.68 -7.54
C LEU A 153 -5.53 -25.05 -6.92
N LYS A 154 -5.87 -25.08 -5.63
CA LYS A 154 -5.96 -26.35 -4.88
C LYS A 154 -7.11 -26.40 -3.87
N GLY A 155 -7.94 -25.36 -3.79
CA GLY A 155 -8.91 -25.19 -2.69
C GLY A 155 -8.23 -24.87 -1.36
N GLN A 156 -9.01 -24.50 -0.35
CA GLN A 156 -8.51 -24.29 1.01
C GLN A 156 -9.53 -24.70 2.06
N THR A 157 -9.05 -25.12 3.23
CA THR A 157 -9.89 -25.30 4.41
C THR A 157 -10.14 -23.97 5.13
N ASP A 158 -11.22 -23.90 5.92
CA ASP A 158 -11.48 -22.80 6.86
C ASP A 158 -10.30 -22.53 7.81
N SER A 159 -9.63 -23.59 8.29
CA SER A 159 -8.45 -23.50 9.14
C SER A 159 -7.25 -22.86 8.44
N GLU A 160 -6.96 -23.24 7.19
CA GLU A 160 -5.90 -22.60 6.38
C GLU A 160 -6.20 -21.11 6.08
N ILE A 161 -7.47 -20.80 5.82
CA ILE A 161 -7.92 -19.42 5.63
C ILE A 161 -7.70 -18.63 6.92
N LEU A 162 -8.11 -19.17 8.08
CA LEU A 162 -7.92 -18.55 9.39
C LEU A 162 -6.45 -18.22 9.67
N GLU A 163 -5.54 -19.16 9.43
CA GLU A 163 -4.10 -18.93 9.58
C GLU A 163 -3.59 -17.78 8.70
N THR A 164 -4.09 -17.72 7.46
CA THR A 164 -3.75 -16.63 6.53
C THR A 164 -4.25 -15.28 7.04
N MET A 165 -5.46 -15.22 7.61
CA MET A 165 -6.00 -14.00 8.20
C MET A 165 -5.23 -13.55 9.45
N LYS A 166 -4.79 -14.48 10.30
CA LYS A 166 -3.95 -14.17 11.47
C LYS A 166 -2.60 -13.55 11.08
N LYS A 167 -2.02 -13.93 9.93
CA LYS A 167 -0.78 -13.32 9.38
C LYS A 167 -0.96 -11.84 8.95
N LEU A 168 -2.20 -11.38 8.79
CA LEU A 168 -2.53 -9.97 8.54
C LEU A 168 -2.66 -9.15 9.82
N GLN A 169 -2.30 -9.71 10.98
CA GLN A 169 -2.45 -9.07 12.29
C GLN A 169 -3.91 -8.84 12.71
N ILE A 170 -4.88 -9.50 12.06
CA ILE A 170 -6.27 -9.57 12.52
C ILE A 170 -6.34 -10.65 13.60
N LYS A 171 -5.97 -10.29 14.84
CA LYS A 171 -5.72 -11.28 15.91
C LYS A 171 -6.99 -11.94 16.44
N ASP A 172 -8.11 -11.22 16.43
CA ASP A 172 -9.35 -11.65 17.09
C ASP A 172 -10.33 -12.37 16.16
N ILE A 173 -9.91 -12.70 14.93
CA ILE A 173 -10.73 -13.48 14.00
C ILE A 173 -10.80 -14.94 14.46
N THR A 174 -12.02 -15.46 14.56
CA THR A 174 -12.31 -16.84 14.97
C THR A 174 -12.66 -17.71 13.76
N ILE A 175 -12.58 -19.04 13.92
CA ILE A 175 -13.03 -19.98 12.88
C ILE A 175 -14.51 -19.80 12.55
N SER A 176 -15.33 -19.54 13.58
CA SER A 176 -16.77 -19.26 13.39
C SER A 176 -16.98 -18.02 12.52
N LYS A 177 -16.21 -16.95 12.73
CA LYS A 177 -16.31 -15.75 11.91
C LYS A 177 -15.83 -15.98 10.48
N VAL A 178 -14.77 -16.79 10.29
CA VAL A 178 -14.33 -17.20 8.94
C VAL A 178 -15.46 -17.96 8.24
N ASN A 179 -16.11 -18.90 8.92
CA ASN A 179 -17.18 -19.70 8.33
C ASN A 179 -18.40 -18.86 7.94
N GLU A 180 -18.82 -17.93 8.81
CA GLU A 180 -19.89 -16.95 8.51
C GLU A 180 -19.56 -16.14 7.25
N LEU A 181 -18.35 -15.58 7.16
CA LEU A 181 -17.95 -14.76 6.02
C LEU A 181 -17.78 -15.58 4.74
N MET A 182 -17.34 -16.84 4.84
CA MET A 182 -17.24 -17.74 3.69
C MET A 182 -18.60 -18.19 3.17
N GLU A 183 -19.60 -18.33 4.04
CA GLU A 183 -21.00 -18.57 3.64
C GLU A 183 -21.55 -17.36 2.86
N GLU A 184 -21.23 -16.13 3.25
CA GLU A 184 -21.57 -14.95 2.45
C GLU A 184 -20.90 -14.99 1.06
N ILE A 185 -19.62 -15.38 0.98
CA ILE A 185 -18.88 -15.45 -0.29
C ILE A 185 -19.42 -16.58 -1.19
N GLU A 186 -19.88 -17.68 -0.59
CA GLU A 186 -20.59 -18.76 -1.29
C GLU A 186 -21.95 -18.30 -1.82
N ALA A 187 -22.72 -17.57 -1.01
CA ALA A 187 -24.01 -17.00 -1.41
C ALA A 187 -23.86 -15.99 -2.57
N ASP A 188 -22.75 -15.25 -2.60
CA ASP A 188 -22.35 -14.39 -3.73
C ASP A 188 -21.94 -15.19 -4.99
N GLY A 189 -21.87 -16.52 -4.90
CA GLY A 189 -21.60 -17.44 -6.01
C GLY A 189 -20.12 -17.52 -6.41
N ILE A 190 -19.20 -17.02 -5.58
CA ILE A 190 -17.77 -16.97 -5.89
C ILE A 190 -17.07 -18.30 -5.63
N VAL A 191 -17.40 -18.94 -4.51
CA VAL A 191 -16.84 -20.21 -4.06
C VAL A 191 -17.92 -21.27 -3.93
N SER A 192 -17.50 -22.52 -3.90
CA SER A 192 -18.33 -23.65 -3.48
C SER A 192 -17.80 -24.18 -2.14
N LYS A 193 -18.69 -24.50 -1.21
CA LYS A 193 -18.36 -25.14 0.06
C LYS A 193 -18.65 -26.63 0.00
N SER A 194 -17.76 -27.45 0.53
CA SER A 194 -17.99 -28.87 0.79
C SER A 194 -17.48 -29.25 2.17
N ASN A 195 -18.08 -30.29 2.76
CA ASN A 195 -17.62 -30.83 4.03
C ASN A 195 -16.55 -31.88 3.75
N GLN A 196 -15.36 -31.69 4.30
CA GLN A 196 -14.30 -32.70 4.28
C GLN A 196 -13.84 -32.96 5.70
N GLU A 197 -14.16 -34.16 6.20
CA GLU A 197 -13.87 -34.59 7.57
C GLU A 197 -14.48 -33.63 8.62
N GLN A 198 -13.63 -32.94 9.39
CA GLN A 198 -14.03 -31.99 10.44
C GLN A 198 -14.00 -30.52 9.99
N ASN A 199 -13.60 -30.24 8.74
CA ASN A 199 -13.40 -28.88 8.23
C ASN A 199 -14.32 -28.59 7.03
N PHE A 200 -14.60 -27.31 6.82
CA PHE A 200 -15.14 -26.85 5.55
C PHE A 200 -14.01 -26.67 4.53
N PHE A 201 -14.26 -27.13 3.30
CA PHE A 201 -13.34 -27.02 2.18
C PHE A 201 -13.95 -26.15 1.08
N TYR A 202 -13.20 -25.16 0.61
CA TYR A 202 -13.67 -24.15 -0.34
C TYR A 202 -12.89 -24.22 -1.65
N THR A 203 -13.61 -24.26 -2.76
CA THR A 203 -13.04 -24.21 -4.11
C THR A 203 -13.61 -23.04 -4.90
N LEU A 204 -12.85 -22.56 -5.89
CA LEU A 204 -13.33 -21.46 -6.73
C LEU A 204 -14.44 -21.96 -7.65
N LYS A 205 -15.64 -21.38 -7.51
CA LYS A 205 -16.79 -21.66 -8.38
C LYS A 205 -16.77 -20.78 -9.62
N LYS A 206 -16.38 -19.52 -9.45
CA LYS A 206 -16.37 -18.52 -10.52
C LYS A 206 -15.12 -17.65 -10.46
N GLU A 207 -14.47 -17.47 -11.59
CA GLU A 207 -13.34 -16.53 -11.66
C GLU A 207 -13.79 -15.09 -11.48
N LEU A 208 -12.96 -14.30 -10.79
CA LEU A 208 -13.16 -12.86 -10.66
C LEU A 208 -12.81 -12.17 -11.97
N LYS A 209 -13.76 -12.20 -12.90
CA LYS A 209 -13.71 -11.58 -14.23
C LYS A 209 -14.98 -10.77 -14.44
N LEU A 210 -14.80 -9.57 -14.98
CA LEU A 210 -15.89 -8.73 -15.46
C LEU A 210 -16.33 -9.20 -16.85
N SER A 211 -17.57 -8.88 -17.21
CA SER A 211 -18.07 -8.98 -18.59
C SER A 211 -17.20 -8.14 -19.54
N ALA A 212 -17.33 -8.34 -20.85
CA ALA A 212 -16.58 -7.56 -21.83
C ALA A 212 -16.86 -6.04 -21.69
N GLN A 213 -18.13 -5.67 -21.55
CA GLN A 213 -18.54 -4.28 -21.33
C GLN A 213 -18.08 -3.74 -19.97
N GLY A 214 -18.22 -4.56 -18.91
CA GLY A 214 -17.74 -4.19 -17.58
C GLY A 214 -16.24 -3.95 -17.57
N LYS A 215 -15.46 -4.77 -18.29
CA LYS A 215 -14.01 -4.59 -18.43
C LYS A 215 -13.64 -3.31 -19.17
N GLU A 216 -14.37 -2.95 -20.23
CA GLU A 216 -14.18 -1.69 -20.94
C GLU A 216 -14.43 -0.48 -20.02
N ASN A 217 -15.55 -0.50 -19.30
CA ASN A 217 -15.90 0.55 -18.35
C ASN A 217 -14.88 0.65 -17.20
N TYR A 218 -14.46 -0.48 -16.64
CA TYR A 218 -13.39 -0.54 -15.65
C TYR A 218 -12.10 0.10 -16.19
N ASN A 219 -11.65 -0.29 -17.37
CA ASN A 219 -10.42 0.23 -17.98
C ASN A 219 -10.46 1.74 -18.18
N ARG A 220 -11.63 2.26 -18.62
CA ARG A 220 -11.82 3.67 -18.91
C ARG A 220 -11.94 4.54 -17.65
N LYS A 221 -12.56 4.02 -16.58
CA LYS A 221 -12.99 4.82 -15.43
C LYS A 221 -12.19 4.56 -14.15
N LEU A 222 -11.90 3.30 -13.86
CA LEU A 222 -11.38 2.87 -12.56
C LEU A 222 -9.93 2.41 -12.60
N ARG A 223 -9.50 1.75 -13.68
CA ARG A 223 -8.21 1.05 -13.75
C ARG A 223 -7.03 1.89 -13.26
N SER A 224 -6.91 3.14 -13.71
CA SER A 224 -5.81 4.01 -13.29
C SER A 224 -5.83 4.29 -11.78
N LEU A 225 -7.01 4.41 -11.16
CA LEU A 225 -7.13 4.57 -9.72
C LEU A 225 -6.83 3.27 -8.97
N ILE A 226 -7.24 2.12 -9.50
CA ILE A 226 -7.06 0.81 -8.85
C ILE A 226 -5.62 0.27 -8.97
N GLU A 227 -4.93 0.52 -10.09
CA GLU A 227 -3.53 0.12 -10.25
C GLU A 227 -2.56 1.07 -9.53
N TRP A 228 -2.96 2.32 -9.29
CA TRP A 228 -2.12 3.34 -8.69
C TRP A 228 -1.55 2.95 -7.31
N PRO A 229 -2.33 2.42 -6.34
CA PRO A 229 -1.81 2.00 -5.03
C PRO A 229 -0.60 1.07 -5.14
N THR A 230 -0.70 0.04 -5.99
CA THR A 230 0.38 -0.94 -6.16
C THR A 230 1.61 -0.33 -6.81
N GLN A 231 1.42 0.49 -7.85
CA GLN A 231 2.53 1.17 -8.53
C GLN A 231 3.23 2.17 -7.61
N PHE A 232 2.44 2.97 -6.88
CA PHE A 232 2.93 3.94 -5.93
C PHE A 232 3.68 3.26 -4.78
N TRP A 233 3.09 2.26 -4.13
CA TRP A 233 3.70 1.57 -3.00
C TRP A 233 5.06 0.95 -3.33
N ARG A 234 5.14 0.24 -4.47
CA ARG A 234 6.36 -0.44 -4.91
C ARG A 234 7.49 0.52 -5.29
N SER A 235 7.17 1.73 -5.73
CA SER A 235 8.15 2.72 -6.15
C SER A 235 8.55 3.65 -5.00
N PHE A 236 7.57 4.19 -4.28
CA PHE A 236 7.76 5.23 -3.29
C PHE A 236 8.38 4.71 -1.98
N TYR A 237 8.02 3.50 -1.53
CA TYR A 237 8.59 2.92 -0.32
C TYR A 237 9.80 2.01 -0.57
N ASN A 238 10.36 2.06 -1.79
CA ASN A 238 11.58 1.34 -2.14
C ASN A 238 12.77 2.29 -2.04
N ILE A 239 13.52 2.18 -0.94
CA ILE A 239 14.70 3.03 -0.63
C ILE A 239 15.98 2.19 -0.52
N ARG A 240 16.02 1.02 -1.16
CA ARG A 240 17.13 0.06 -1.11
C ARG A 240 18.49 0.64 -1.53
N GLU A 241 18.50 1.74 -2.27
CA GLU A 241 19.72 2.43 -2.67
C GLU A 241 20.49 3.00 -1.47
N LEU A 242 19.85 3.13 -0.30
CA LEU A 242 20.46 3.48 0.97
C LEU A 242 21.06 2.28 1.72
N ASN A 243 20.94 1.06 1.19
CA ASN A 243 21.54 -0.12 1.82
C ASN A 243 23.04 -0.18 1.52
N VAL A 244 23.82 0.59 2.29
CA VAL A 244 25.27 0.75 2.12
C VAL A 244 26.00 0.55 3.44
N SER A 245 27.22 0.05 3.37
CA SER A 245 28.17 0.05 4.48
C SER A 245 28.86 1.40 4.53
N ILE A 246 28.95 1.99 5.72
CA ILE A 246 29.49 3.33 5.97
C ILE A 246 30.86 3.25 6.64
N ASP A 247 31.73 4.18 6.26
CA ASP A 247 33.12 4.26 6.73
C ASP A 247 33.21 4.50 8.25
N GLU A 248 34.32 4.06 8.85
CA GLU A 248 34.61 4.15 10.29
C GLU A 248 34.69 5.59 10.81
N GLU A 249 35.06 6.53 9.93
CA GLU A 249 35.20 7.95 10.26
C GLU A 249 33.86 8.70 10.36
N ILE A 250 32.74 8.08 9.95
CA ILE A 250 31.43 8.72 10.01
C ILE A 250 30.94 8.81 11.47
N PRO A 251 30.58 10.00 11.97
CA PRO A 251 30.05 10.14 13.32
C PRO A 251 28.84 9.24 13.57
N GLN A 252 28.72 8.69 14.78
CA GLN A 252 27.62 7.79 15.16
C GLN A 252 27.40 6.60 14.19
N ARG A 253 28.48 6.11 13.58
CA ARG A 253 28.47 5.00 12.61
C ARG A 253 27.55 3.85 12.99
N ASP A 254 27.68 3.29 14.19
CA ASP A 254 26.92 2.09 14.56
C ASP A 254 25.40 2.32 14.51
N PHE A 255 24.95 3.51 14.94
CA PHE A 255 23.56 3.91 14.83
C PHE A 255 23.15 4.03 13.36
N LEU A 256 23.91 4.77 12.55
CA LEU A 256 23.58 4.96 11.15
C LEU A 256 23.57 3.61 10.38
N HIS A 257 24.51 2.71 10.64
CA HIS A 257 24.56 1.38 10.04
C HIS A 257 23.32 0.53 10.42
N GLN A 258 22.93 0.56 11.70
CA GLN A 258 21.69 -0.10 12.15
C GLN A 258 20.47 0.44 11.41
N VAL A 259 20.38 1.77 11.23
CA VAL A 259 19.28 2.42 10.51
C VAL A 259 19.27 1.98 9.04
N LEU A 260 20.41 2.08 8.35
CA LEU A 260 20.53 1.76 6.93
C LEU A 260 20.29 0.28 6.63
N SER A 261 20.61 -0.64 7.54
CA SER A 261 20.33 -2.07 7.37
C SER A 261 18.83 -2.37 7.15
N ARG A 262 17.92 -1.52 7.66
CA ARG A 262 16.47 -1.68 7.48
C ARG A 262 16.01 -1.42 6.05
N THR A 263 16.81 -0.71 5.24
CA THR A 263 16.50 -0.39 3.84
C THR A 263 16.51 -1.63 2.94
N ALA A 264 17.09 -2.76 3.39
CA ALA A 264 17.00 -4.04 2.69
C ALA A 264 15.54 -4.53 2.53
N THR A 265 14.69 -4.18 3.49
CA THR A 265 13.25 -4.48 3.48
C THR A 265 12.50 -3.38 2.75
N GLN A 266 11.67 -3.74 1.77
CA GLN A 266 10.79 -2.78 1.09
C GLN A 266 9.48 -2.62 1.86
N GLY A 267 8.92 -1.41 1.84
CA GLY A 267 7.60 -1.15 2.44
C GLY A 267 7.54 0.09 3.31
N PHE A 268 6.32 0.54 3.60
CA PHE A 268 6.06 1.73 4.40
C PHE A 268 6.82 1.70 5.73
N THR A 269 6.67 0.66 6.54
CA THR A 269 7.26 0.59 7.89
C THR A 269 8.78 0.71 7.88
N ALA A 270 9.45 0.08 6.90
CA ALA A 270 10.89 0.15 6.78
C ALA A 270 11.35 1.55 6.31
N ALA A 271 10.68 2.11 5.31
CA ALA A 271 11.01 3.44 4.78
C ALA A 271 10.77 4.54 5.83
N ASP A 272 9.63 4.51 6.50
CA ASP A 272 9.25 5.41 7.58
C ASP A 272 10.26 5.36 8.74
N TYR A 273 10.63 4.15 9.18
CA TYR A 273 11.65 3.96 10.22
C TYR A 273 12.98 4.59 9.83
N VAL A 274 13.45 4.35 8.60
CA VAL A 274 14.75 4.86 8.13
C VAL A 274 14.74 6.39 8.14
N PHE A 275 13.71 7.02 7.56
CA PHE A 275 13.67 8.49 7.47
C PHE A 275 13.52 9.15 8.84
N LYS A 276 12.71 8.61 9.75
CA LYS A 276 12.62 9.09 11.14
C LYS A 276 13.97 9.08 11.85
N ASN A 277 14.74 8.00 11.66
CA ASN A 277 16.04 7.89 12.31
C ASN A 277 17.14 8.67 11.60
N LEU A 278 17.04 8.92 10.29
CA LEU A 278 17.93 9.86 9.59
C LEU A 278 17.70 11.30 10.04
N ILE A 279 16.45 11.69 10.29
CA ILE A 279 16.11 13.00 10.89
C ILE A 279 16.78 13.11 12.26
N LYS A 280 16.63 12.08 13.10
CA LYS A 280 17.27 12.02 14.42
C LYS A 280 18.80 12.14 14.31
N TYR A 281 19.42 11.36 13.43
CA TYR A 281 20.86 11.39 13.17
C TYR A 281 21.35 12.81 12.87
N TYR A 282 20.75 13.50 11.90
CA TYR A 282 21.19 14.85 11.54
C TYR A 282 20.90 15.91 12.61
N LYS A 283 19.83 15.75 13.41
CA LYS A 283 19.56 16.63 14.57
C LYS A 283 20.67 16.50 15.61
N GLU A 284 21.10 15.28 15.93
CA GLU A 284 22.20 15.05 16.88
C GLU A 284 23.54 15.61 16.36
N LEU A 285 23.83 15.45 15.06
CA LEU A 285 25.03 16.06 14.46
C LEU A 285 25.03 17.59 14.57
N GLN A 286 23.88 18.21 14.36
CA GLN A 286 23.73 19.66 14.50
C GLN A 286 24.01 20.13 15.93
N GLU A 287 23.49 19.42 16.93
CA GLU A 287 23.69 19.73 18.35
C GLU A 287 25.15 19.57 18.77
N THR A 288 25.86 18.57 18.22
CA THR A 288 27.30 18.36 18.51
C THR A 288 28.24 19.31 17.77
N SER A 289 27.76 19.97 16.72
CA SER A 289 28.55 20.92 15.90
C SER A 289 28.31 22.40 16.28
N SER A 290 27.38 22.65 17.20
CA SER A 290 27.02 23.97 17.74
C SER A 290 27.70 24.23 19.08
#